data_AF-A0A1G0M9F0-F1
#
_entry.id   AF-A0A1G0M9F0-F1
#
_cell.length_a   1.000
_cell.length_b   1.000
_cell.length_c   1.000
_cell.angle_alpha   90.00
_cell.angle_beta   90.00
_cell.angle_gamma   90.00
#
_symmetry.space_group_name_H-M   'P 1'
#
loop_
_entity.id
_entity.type
_entity.pdbx_description
1 polymer ?
#
loop_
_entity_poly.entity_id
_entity_poly.type
_entity_poly.pdbx_seq_one_letter_code
_entity_poly.pdbx_strand_id
1 'polypeptide(L)'
;MATKTISLKIEAYERLASARRHAGESFSDVVMRARWDDTPVTAGEYLSLVRERAPVYRAGELDRVEEAKKKDRPPDDKWATD
;
A
#
# COMPACT_ATOMS: atom_id res chain seq x y z
N MET A 1 -13.08 -7.43 -22.17
CA MET A 1 -12.85 -7.34 -20.71
C MET A 1 -13.74 -8.39 -20.05
N ALA A 2 -13.25 -9.15 -19.08
CA ALA A 2 -14.10 -10.13 -18.39
C ALA A 2 -15.00 -9.40 -17.38
N THR A 3 -16.31 -9.63 -17.45
CA THR A 3 -17.28 -9.01 -16.54
C THR A 3 -17.73 -10.02 -15.49
N LYS A 4 -17.88 -9.56 -14.25
CA LYS A 4 -18.49 -10.32 -13.14
C LYS A 4 -19.66 -9.52 -12.58
N THR A 5 -20.78 -10.21 -12.34
CA THR A 5 -21.95 -9.61 -11.69
C THR A 5 -21.82 -9.83 -10.19
N ILE A 6 -22.01 -8.78 -9.40
CA ILE A 6 -22.03 -8.82 -7.93
C ILE A 6 -23.33 -8.23 -7.41
N SER A 7 -23.84 -8.78 -6.32
CA SER A 7 -24.94 -8.19 -5.56
C SER A 7 -24.39 -7.23 -4.52
N LEU A 8 -24.97 -6.04 -4.42
CA LEU A 8 -24.61 -5.00 -3.45
C LEU A 8 -25.86 -4.55 -2.69
N LYS A 9 -25.67 -4.14 -1.43
CA LYS A 9 -26.72 -3.38 -0.73
C LYS A 9 -27.00 -2.08 -1.50
N ILE A 10 -28.25 -1.65 -1.52
CA ILE A 10 -28.67 -0.42 -2.21
C ILE A 10 -27.86 0.78 -1.70
N GLU A 11 -27.74 0.93 -0.39
CA GLU A 11 -26.96 2.00 0.26
C GLU A 11 -25.48 2.02 -0.19
N ALA A 12 -24.87 0.86 -0.38
CA ALA A 12 -23.49 0.74 -0.84
C ALA A 12 -23.36 1.15 -2.32
N TYR A 13 -24.32 0.74 -3.15
CA TYR A 13 -24.40 1.18 -4.54
C TYR A 13 -24.56 2.70 -4.64
N GLU A 14 -25.47 3.30 -3.87
CA GLU A 14 -25.72 4.74 -3.88
C GLU A 14 -24.49 5.54 -3.42
N ARG A 15 -23.78 5.07 -2.40
CA ARG A 15 -22.54 5.68 -1.92
C ARG A 15 -21.42 5.64 -2.97
N LEU A 16 -21.30 4.56 -3.73
CA LEU A 16 -20.34 4.48 -4.83
C LEU A 16 -20.80 5.32 -6.02
N ALA A 17 -22.09 5.33 -6.35
CA ALA A 17 -22.63 6.13 -7.45
C ALA A 17 -22.43 7.63 -7.21
N SER A 18 -22.62 8.11 -5.98
CA SER A 18 -22.40 9.52 -5.62
C SER A 18 -20.92 9.91 -5.56
N ALA A 19 -20.01 8.95 -5.42
CA ALA A 19 -18.57 9.18 -5.42
C ALA A 19 -17.98 9.38 -6.83
N ARG A 20 -18.80 9.35 -7.88
CA ARG A 20 -18.39 9.69 -9.25
C ARG A 20 -17.95 11.14 -9.35
N ARG A 21 -16.80 11.38 -9.97
CA ARG A 21 -16.21 12.71 -10.20
C ARG A 21 -16.79 13.42 -11.42
N HIS A 22 -17.20 12.66 -12.43
CA HIS A 22 -17.81 13.17 -13.64
C HIS A 22 -18.80 12.17 -14.24
N ALA A 23 -19.72 12.64 -15.08
CA ALA A 23 -20.82 11.84 -15.62
C ALA A 23 -20.38 10.57 -16.37
N GLY A 24 -19.19 10.57 -16.98
CA GLY A 24 -18.63 9.43 -17.71
C GLY A 24 -17.76 8.46 -16.90
N GLU A 25 -17.60 8.65 -15.58
CA GLU A 25 -16.74 7.74 -14.78
C GLU A 25 -17.42 6.37 -14.67
N SER A 26 -16.69 5.31 -15.03
CA SER A 26 -17.23 3.96 -14.92
C SER A 26 -17.33 3.54 -13.45
N PHE A 27 -18.30 2.67 -13.13
CA PHE A 27 -18.43 2.14 -11.78
C PHE A 27 -17.16 1.37 -11.35
N SER A 28 -16.50 0.70 -12.29
CA SER A 28 -15.21 0.03 -12.05
C SER A 28 -14.12 1.01 -11.65
N ASP A 29 -14.02 2.18 -12.29
CA ASP A 29 -13.02 3.20 -11.93
C ASP A 29 -13.26 3.77 -10.54
N VAL A 30 -14.54 4.01 -10.20
CA VAL A 30 -14.93 4.44 -8.84
C VAL A 30 -14.49 3.42 -7.80
N VAL A 31 -14.79 2.14 -8.03
CA VAL A 31 -14.39 1.07 -7.12
C VAL A 31 -12.87 1.04 -7.03
N MET A 32 -12.14 0.95 -8.13
CA MET A 32 -10.66 0.85 -8.12
C MET A 32 -9.97 2.02 -7.41
N ARG A 33 -10.58 3.20 -7.40
CA ARG A 33 -10.05 4.40 -6.77
C ARG A 33 -10.39 4.55 -5.30
N ALA A 34 -11.42 3.87 -4.81
CA ALA A 34 -11.80 4.02 -3.41
C ALA A 34 -10.60 3.76 -2.50
N ARG A 35 -10.60 4.37 -1.32
CA ARG A 35 -9.65 4.05 -0.27
C ARG A 35 -10.45 3.41 0.85
N TRP A 36 -10.01 2.23 1.24
CA TRP A 36 -10.48 1.53 2.40
C TRP A 36 -9.39 1.79 3.41
N ASP A 37 -9.71 2.58 4.42
CA ASP A 37 -8.76 2.83 5.49
C ASP A 37 -8.39 1.46 6.05
N ASP A 38 -7.10 1.12 5.98
CA ASP A 38 -6.59 -0.05 6.67
C ASP A 38 -6.90 0.16 8.15
N THR A 39 -7.71 -0.71 8.73
CA THR A 39 -7.91 -0.69 10.18
C THR A 39 -6.52 -0.79 10.80
N PRO A 40 -6.09 0.22 11.60
CA PRO A 40 -4.77 0.18 12.19
C PRO A 40 -4.69 -1.08 13.06
N VAL A 41 -3.71 -1.92 12.79
CA VAL A 41 -3.45 -3.10 13.61
C VAL A 41 -2.77 -2.66 14.89
N THR A 42 -3.17 -3.27 16.00
CA THR A 42 -2.45 -3.16 17.26
C THR A 42 -1.04 -3.72 17.10
N ALA A 43 -0.13 -3.34 18.01
CA ALA A 43 1.22 -3.90 18.02
C ALA A 43 1.23 -5.44 18.13
N GLY A 44 0.25 -6.01 18.84
CA GLY A 44 0.08 -7.46 18.97
C GLY A 44 -0.32 -8.13 17.66
N GLU A 45 -1.31 -7.56 16.96
CA GLU A 45 -1.74 -8.05 15.64
C GLU A 45 -0.63 -7.91 14.60
N TYR A 46 0.14 -6.81 14.65
CA TYR A 46 1.31 -6.65 13.79
C TYR A 46 2.37 -7.73 14.04
N LEU A 47 2.67 -8.05 15.30
CA LEU A 47 3.62 -9.11 15.64
C LEU A 47 3.17 -10.48 15.11
N SER A 48 1.88 -10.79 15.21
CA SER A 48 1.31 -12.03 14.64
C SER A 48 1.49 -12.07 13.11
N LEU A 49 1.17 -10.99 12.41
CA LEU A 49 1.35 -10.88 10.96
C LEU A 49 2.80 -11.07 10.52
N VAL A 50 3.76 -10.49 11.26
CA VAL A 50 5.20 -10.65 10.96
C VAL A 50 5.66 -12.10 11.17
N ARG A 51 5.14 -12.80 12.17
CA ARG A 51 5.47 -14.22 12.43
C ARG A 51 4.88 -15.16 11.39
N GLU A 52 3.68 -14.86 10.91
CA GLU A 52 2.99 -15.67 9.90
C GLU A 52 3.56 -15.46 8.50
N ARG A 53 4.07 -14.26 8.20
CA ARG A 53 4.69 -13.97 6.91
C ARG A 53 6.09 -14.58 6.84
N ALA A 54 6.34 -15.34 5.78
CA ALA A 54 7.68 -15.79 5.43
C ALA A 54 8.61 -14.59 5.15
N PRO A 55 9.95 -14.77 5.22
CA PRO A 55 10.90 -13.73 4.89
C PRO A 55 10.61 -13.11 3.52
N VAL A 56 10.44 -11.78 3.50
CA VAL A 56 10.18 -11.03 2.26
C VAL A 56 11.43 -11.01 1.36
N TYR A 57 12.60 -11.10 1.97
CA TYR A 57 13.89 -11.12 1.29
C TYR A 57 14.46 -12.54 1.23
N ARG A 58 15.01 -12.91 0.08
CA ARG A 58 15.88 -14.08 -0.09
C ARG A 58 17.25 -13.77 0.50
N ALA A 59 18.02 -14.81 0.84
CA ALA A 59 19.33 -14.66 1.47
C ALA A 59 20.26 -13.68 0.71
N GLY A 60 20.41 -13.82 -0.60
CA GLY A 60 21.25 -12.92 -1.41
C GLY A 60 20.68 -11.50 -1.62
N GLU A 61 19.45 -11.23 -1.19
CA GLU A 61 18.89 -9.86 -1.16
C GLU A 61 19.32 -9.14 0.11
N LEU A 62 19.40 -9.85 1.24
CA LEU A 62 19.93 -9.30 2.50
C LEU A 62 21.41 -8.95 2.37
N ASP A 63 22.22 -9.80 1.74
CA ASP A 63 23.64 -9.51 1.50
C ASP A 63 23.83 -8.20 0.72
N ARG A 64 22.95 -7.94 -0.26
CA ARG A 64 22.99 -6.68 -1.04
C ARG A 64 22.62 -5.46 -0.21
N VAL A 65 21.65 -5.60 0.70
CA VAL A 65 21.26 -4.52 1.63
C VAL A 65 22.40 -4.23 2.60
N GLU A 66 23.02 -5.26 3.16
CA GLU A 66 24.18 -5.12 4.06
C GLU A 66 25.37 -4.44 3.36
N GLU A 67 25.69 -4.86 2.14
CA GLU A 67 26.75 -4.23 1.35
C GLU A 67 26.44 -2.78 0.98
N ALA A 68 25.18 -2.45 0.71
CA ALA A 68 24.76 -1.07 0.48
C ALA A 68 24.93 -0.22 1.75
N LYS A 69 24.52 -0.75 2.90
CA LYS A 69 24.68 -0.09 4.20
C LYS A 69 26.13 0.16 4.58
N LYS A 70 27.04 -0.79 4.34
CA LYS A 70 28.47 -0.58 4.60
C LYS A 70 29.07 0.55 3.78
N LYS A 71 28.51 0.82 2.60
CA LYS A 71 28.95 1.88 1.68
C LYS A 71 28.22 3.20 1.90
N ASP A 72 27.21 3.21 2.77
CA ASP A 72 26.43 4.39 3.10
C ASP A 72 27.32 5.38 3.85
N ARG A 73 27.57 6.52 3.20
CA ARG A 73 28.34 7.62 3.80
C ARG A 73 27.38 8.74 4.14
N PRO A 74 27.64 9.47 5.24
CA PRO A 74 26.92 10.70 5.51
C PRO A 74 26.91 11.58 4.25
N PRO A 75 25.78 12.24 3.93
CA PRO A 75 25.75 13.25 2.89
C PRO A 75 26.80 14.33 3.17
N ASP A 76 27.28 14.99 2.11
CA ASP A 76 28.23 16.10 2.26
C ASP A 76 27.65 17.15 3.23
N ASP A 77 28.48 17.57 4.20
CA ASP A 77 28.11 18.58 5.16
C ASP A 77 28.02 19.95 4.47
N LYS A 78 26.79 20.45 4.34
CA LYS A 78 26.50 21.73 3.70
C LYS A 78 26.90 22.94 4.53
N TRP A 79 27.30 22.74 5.79
CA TRP A 79 27.63 23.81 6.74
C TRP A 79 29.10 23.83 7.14
N ALA A 80 29.93 22.91 6.62
CA ALA A 80 31.38 22.98 6.72
C ALA A 80 31.90 24.03 5.72
N THR A 81 31.87 25.31 6.10
CA THR A 81 32.60 26.39 5.41
C THR A 81 33.71 26.89 6.34
N ASP A 82 34.89 27.17 5.76
CA ASP A 82 36.09 27.75 6.43
C ASP A 82 35.78 28.95 7.35
#